data_AF-A0A968WZA7-F1
#
_entry.id   AF-A0A968WZA7-F1
#
_cell.length_a   1.000
_cell.length_b   1.000
_cell.length_c   1.000
_cell.angle_alpha   90.00
_cell.angle_beta   90.00
_cell.angle_gamma   90.00
#
_symmetry.space_group_name_H-M   'P 1'
#
loop_
_entity.id
_entity.type
_entity.pdbx_description
1 polymer ?
#
loop_
_entity_poly.entity_id
_entity_poly.type
_entity_poly.pdbx_seq_one_letter_code
_entity_poly.pdbx_strand_id
1 'polypeptide(L)'
;MPYGGAVRASGGEPDFNDLIVVVRVANDSDGDGLWDDWETSGIDTNGDGKVEPNGVVDLKLNNANPNRRDIYLEIDYMVCPGDGNCLNNQVAAGRSYKPKDKALQLVRDAFAANGITLHYEVDDAIPIQFMALNCPNLDITASENVKNFDNTKSDDRYFGLTNPRRFAYHYAVFGYRQAENTLSSGCGETPGNDLIVTLGAWNTQCFKPGPNGKIDTTPTSDDFLIQDKVSPGIYAGGKI
;
A
#
# COMPACT_ATOMS: atom_id res chain seq x y z
N MET A 1 36.49 12.76 13.05
CA MET A 1 36.80 11.31 12.95
C MET A 1 35.52 10.63 12.49
N PRO A 2 35.47 9.98 11.32
CA PRO A 2 34.20 9.51 10.78
C PRO A 2 33.88 8.11 11.31
N TYR A 3 32.66 7.91 11.78
CA TYR A 3 32.03 6.60 11.83
C TYR A 3 31.03 6.56 10.67
N GLY A 4 31.47 5.96 9.57
CA GLY A 4 30.59 5.49 8.52
C GLY A 4 29.97 4.18 8.95
N GLY A 5 28.64 4.13 9.02
CA GLY A 5 27.87 2.91 9.09
C GLY A 5 27.09 2.75 7.80
N ALA A 6 27.69 2.11 6.80
CA ALA A 6 26.95 1.63 5.64
C ALA A 6 26.09 0.45 6.07
N VAL A 7 24.77 0.56 5.90
CA VAL A 7 23.86 -0.59 5.95
C VAL A 7 23.79 -1.17 4.55
N ARG A 8 23.84 -2.50 4.48
CA ARG A 8 23.94 -3.31 3.25
C ARG A 8 22.66 -3.20 2.43
N ALA A 9 22.84 -3.09 1.11
CA ALA A 9 21.80 -3.26 0.10
C ALA A 9 21.10 -4.62 0.23
N SER A 10 19.77 -4.61 0.38
CA SER A 10 18.91 -5.67 -0.11
C SER A 10 18.89 -5.54 -1.63
N GLY A 11 19.27 -6.61 -2.32
CA GLY A 11 19.36 -6.58 -3.77
C GLY A 11 17.98 -6.45 -4.41
N GLY A 12 17.86 -5.49 -5.34
CA GLY A 12 17.12 -5.73 -6.58
C GLY A 12 16.01 -4.74 -6.96
N GLU A 13 15.57 -3.84 -6.09
CA GLU A 13 14.42 -2.98 -6.39
C GLU A 13 14.78 -1.48 -6.29
N PRO A 14 14.48 -0.64 -7.31
CA PRO A 14 14.94 0.74 -7.40
C PRO A 14 14.13 1.73 -6.56
N ASP A 15 13.56 1.32 -5.43
CA ASP A 15 12.54 2.08 -4.70
C ASP A 15 12.99 2.83 -3.45
N PHE A 16 14.21 2.56 -3.00
CA PHE A 16 15.09 3.55 -2.45
C PHE A 16 16.31 3.58 -3.32
N ASN A 17 16.60 4.71 -3.96
CA ASN A 17 17.76 4.89 -4.80
C ASN A 17 18.98 4.14 -4.21
N ASP A 18 19.41 3.08 -4.92
CA ASP A 18 20.54 2.22 -4.53
C ASP A 18 21.81 3.04 -4.25
N LEU A 19 21.84 4.32 -4.68
CA LEU A 19 22.56 5.38 -3.99
C LEU A 19 22.01 6.77 -4.36
N ILE A 20 21.30 7.44 -3.44
CA ILE A 20 21.26 8.91 -3.40
C ILE A 20 22.17 9.39 -2.27
N VAL A 21 23.26 10.09 -2.61
CA VAL A 21 24.09 10.79 -1.62
C VAL A 21 23.65 12.24 -1.56
N VAL A 22 22.70 12.55 -0.69
CA VAL A 22 22.49 13.93 -0.25
C VAL A 22 23.33 14.13 1.01
N VAL A 23 24.45 14.84 0.88
CA VAL A 23 25.18 15.32 2.06
C VAL A 23 24.44 16.55 2.57
N ARG A 24 23.53 16.35 3.54
CA ARG A 24 22.80 17.43 4.19
C ARG A 24 23.21 17.52 5.66
N VAL A 25 23.28 18.74 6.18
CA VAL A 25 23.29 19.00 7.62
C VAL A 25 21.86 19.39 8.00
N ALA A 26 20.94 18.43 7.92
CA ALA A 26 19.56 18.60 8.33
C ALA A 26 19.26 17.73 9.55
N ASN A 27 18.35 18.24 10.36
CA ASN A 27 17.89 17.57 11.56
C ASN A 27 16.58 16.83 11.26
N ASP A 28 16.36 15.73 11.96
CA ASP A 28 15.09 15.01 12.06
C ASP A 28 14.77 15.01 13.56
N SER A 29 13.92 15.97 13.95
CA SER A 29 13.68 16.32 15.34
C SER A 29 12.83 15.27 16.07
N ASP A 30 12.00 14.51 15.37
CA ASP A 30 11.09 13.53 15.98
C ASP A 30 11.36 12.06 15.62
N GLY A 31 12.29 11.81 14.69
CA GLY A 31 12.84 10.51 14.37
C GLY A 31 11.93 9.66 13.49
N ASP A 32 11.10 10.26 12.64
CA ASP A 32 10.24 9.53 11.70
C ASP A 32 10.89 9.21 10.35
N GLY A 33 12.09 9.76 10.08
CA GLY A 33 12.81 9.57 8.83
C GLY A 33 12.54 10.64 7.77
N LEU A 34 11.73 11.65 8.07
CA LEU A 34 11.58 12.88 7.32
C LEU A 34 12.48 13.95 7.93
N TRP A 35 12.98 14.86 7.11
CA TRP A 35 13.84 15.95 7.59
C TRP A 35 13.01 17.18 7.93
N ASP A 36 13.37 17.90 9.00
CA ASP A 36 12.66 19.10 9.47
C ASP A 36 12.45 20.14 8.34
N ASP A 37 13.38 20.23 7.40
CA ASP A 37 13.30 21.14 6.26
C ASP A 37 12.38 20.62 5.14
N TRP A 38 12.27 19.31 4.93
CA TRP A 38 11.28 18.71 4.03
C TRP A 38 9.86 18.93 4.55
N GLU A 39 9.67 18.79 5.85
CA GLU A 39 8.38 18.97 6.50
C GLU A 39 7.92 20.44 6.51
N THR A 40 8.86 21.38 6.59
CA THR A 40 8.54 22.82 6.62
C THR A 40 8.52 23.48 5.24
N SER A 41 9.37 23.02 4.32
CA SER A 41 9.65 23.73 3.06
C SER A 41 9.36 22.90 1.80
N GLY A 42 9.09 21.60 1.95
CA GLY A 42 8.92 20.66 0.82
C GLY A 42 10.24 20.09 0.31
N ILE A 43 10.14 19.25 -0.72
CA ILE A 43 11.24 18.41 -1.22
C ILE A 43 11.57 18.79 -2.67
N ASP A 44 12.83 19.17 -2.89
CA ASP A 44 13.42 19.31 -4.22
C ASP A 44 13.79 17.93 -4.78
N THR A 45 12.86 17.31 -5.48
CA THR A 45 12.99 15.96 -6.02
C THR A 45 13.76 15.90 -7.34
N ASN A 46 13.78 16.99 -8.11
CA ASN A 46 14.47 17.08 -9.40
C ASN A 46 15.84 17.81 -9.29
N GLY A 47 16.12 18.44 -8.15
CA GLY A 47 17.41 19.08 -7.85
C GLY A 47 17.66 20.36 -8.62
N ASP A 48 16.63 20.99 -9.18
CA ASP A 48 16.76 22.20 -9.98
C ASP A 48 16.74 23.48 -9.12
N GLY A 49 16.45 23.35 -7.82
CA GLY A 49 16.43 24.43 -6.85
C GLY A 49 15.32 25.46 -7.09
N LYS A 50 14.34 25.17 -7.95
CA LYS A 50 13.25 26.10 -8.28
C LYS A 50 12.04 25.82 -7.41
N VAL A 51 11.53 26.90 -6.83
CA VAL A 51 10.25 26.88 -6.14
C VAL A 51 9.13 26.86 -7.20
N GLU A 52 8.24 25.88 -7.08
CA GLU A 52 7.04 25.73 -7.91
C GLU A 52 6.04 26.89 -7.65
N PRO A 53 5.07 27.16 -8.56
CA PRO A 53 4.12 28.28 -8.40
C PRO A 53 3.34 28.32 -7.09
N ASN A 54 3.30 27.19 -6.36
CA ASN A 54 2.65 27.03 -5.06
C ASN A 54 3.57 27.34 -3.85
N GLY A 55 4.82 27.75 -4.08
CA GLY A 55 5.74 28.15 -3.01
C GLY A 55 6.52 27.02 -2.34
N VAL A 56 6.48 25.79 -2.86
CA VAL A 56 7.31 24.66 -2.40
C VAL A 56 8.27 24.20 -3.48
N VAL A 57 9.32 23.46 -3.11
CA VAL A 57 10.12 22.72 -4.10
C VAL A 57 9.43 21.37 -4.33
N ASP A 58 9.22 21.00 -5.59
CA ASP A 58 8.48 19.85 -6.19
C ASP A 58 7.35 19.16 -5.40
N LEU A 59 7.63 18.62 -4.20
CA LEU A 59 6.67 17.90 -3.36
C LEU A 59 6.42 18.60 -2.03
N LYS A 60 5.14 18.82 -1.72
CA LYS A 60 4.69 19.32 -0.42
C LYS A 60 4.23 18.19 0.50
N LEU A 61 4.78 18.17 1.72
CA LEU A 61 4.31 17.31 2.80
C LEU A 61 3.22 18.05 3.60
N ASN A 62 1.96 17.87 3.21
CA ASN A 62 0.85 18.62 3.80
C ASN A 62 0.62 18.23 5.26
N ASN A 63 0.69 19.22 6.15
CA ASN A 63 0.52 19.06 7.60
C ASN A 63 1.62 18.22 8.27
N ALA A 64 2.80 18.14 7.65
CA ALA A 64 3.98 17.65 8.33
C ALA A 64 4.33 18.52 9.55
N ASN A 65 4.95 17.92 10.57
CA ASN A 65 5.36 18.61 11.76
C ASN A 65 6.68 18.04 12.28
N PRO A 66 7.78 18.81 12.24
CA PRO A 66 9.09 18.35 12.70
C PRO A 66 9.16 17.86 14.15
N ASN A 67 8.15 18.14 14.95
CA ASN A 67 8.10 17.73 16.36
C ASN A 67 7.06 16.63 16.60
N ARG A 68 6.51 16.02 15.56
CA ARG A 68 5.57 14.91 15.67
C ARG A 68 5.63 14.02 14.44
N ARG A 69 6.10 12.79 14.68
CA ARG A 69 6.24 11.72 13.69
C ARG A 69 5.07 11.64 12.72
N ASP A 70 5.39 11.61 11.45
CA ASP A 70 4.50 11.53 10.32
C ASP A 70 4.83 10.29 9.46
N ILE A 71 3.79 9.69 8.89
CA ILE A 71 3.92 8.66 7.87
C ILE A 71 3.05 9.09 6.71
N TYR A 72 3.64 9.11 5.52
CA TYR A 72 2.92 9.36 4.27
C TYR A 72 2.72 8.05 3.51
N LEU A 73 1.50 7.83 3.04
CA LEU A 73 1.10 6.62 2.34
C LEU A 73 0.32 6.98 1.07
N GLU A 74 0.83 6.56 -0.08
CA GLU A 74 0.05 6.55 -1.32
C GLU A 74 -0.65 5.19 -1.44
N ILE A 75 -1.95 5.22 -1.72
CA ILE A 75 -2.79 4.04 -1.82
C ILE A 75 -3.43 3.96 -3.20
N ASP A 76 -2.93 3.01 -3.98
CA ASP A 76 -3.61 2.59 -5.20
C ASP A 76 -4.46 1.35 -4.92
N TYR A 77 -5.45 1.12 -5.78
CA TYR A 77 -6.40 0.03 -5.57
C TYR A 77 -6.82 -0.64 -6.87
N MET A 78 -7.08 -1.93 -6.79
CA MET A 78 -7.53 -2.69 -7.94
C MET A 78 -9.01 -2.45 -8.24
N VAL A 79 -9.33 -2.41 -9.54
CA VAL A 79 -10.71 -2.38 -10.03
C VAL A 79 -10.88 -3.35 -11.20
N CYS A 80 -12.01 -4.05 -11.20
CA CYS A 80 -12.52 -4.74 -12.38
C CYS A 80 -13.42 -3.78 -13.18
N PRO A 81 -13.13 -3.50 -14.46
CA PRO A 81 -14.00 -2.69 -15.30
C PRO A 81 -15.44 -3.20 -15.39
N GLY A 82 -16.37 -2.29 -15.69
CA GLY A 82 -17.81 -2.58 -15.72
C GLY A 82 -18.28 -3.45 -16.90
N ASP A 83 -17.42 -3.71 -17.89
CA ASP A 83 -17.71 -4.55 -19.07
C ASP A 83 -17.39 -6.04 -18.85
N GLY A 84 -16.88 -6.40 -17.67
CA GLY A 84 -17.18 -7.67 -17.03
C GLY A 84 -16.40 -8.91 -17.47
N ASN A 85 -15.15 -8.77 -17.86
CA ASN A 85 -14.26 -9.94 -17.98
C ASN A 85 -12.94 -9.72 -17.25
N CYS A 86 -12.95 -9.98 -15.95
CA CYS A 86 -11.75 -9.94 -15.12
C CYS A 86 -11.37 -11.32 -14.64
N LEU A 87 -10.09 -11.67 -14.80
CA LEU A 87 -9.51 -12.91 -14.29
C LEU A 87 -10.33 -14.15 -14.68
N ASN A 88 -10.74 -14.26 -15.94
CA ASN A 88 -11.58 -15.35 -16.46
C ASN A 88 -12.90 -15.51 -15.67
N ASN A 89 -13.62 -14.40 -15.46
CA ASN A 89 -14.88 -14.33 -14.70
C ASN A 89 -14.77 -14.76 -13.23
N GLN A 90 -13.57 -14.75 -12.64
CA GLN A 90 -13.40 -14.99 -11.20
C GLN A 90 -13.79 -13.78 -10.35
N VAL A 91 -13.87 -12.59 -10.95
CA VAL A 91 -14.24 -11.37 -10.27
C VAL A 91 -15.37 -10.69 -11.00
N ALA A 92 -16.41 -10.31 -10.26
CA ALA A 92 -17.57 -9.62 -10.80
C ALA A 92 -17.20 -8.27 -11.43
N ALA A 93 -17.90 -7.93 -12.51
CA ALA A 93 -17.79 -6.63 -13.17
C ALA A 93 -18.00 -5.49 -12.17
N GLY A 94 -17.21 -4.41 -12.27
CA GLY A 94 -17.31 -3.25 -11.39
C GLY A 94 -16.84 -3.49 -9.95
N ARG A 95 -16.28 -4.65 -9.63
CA ARG A 95 -15.68 -4.90 -8.31
C ARG A 95 -14.50 -3.94 -8.09
N SER A 96 -14.54 -3.21 -6.98
CA SER A 96 -13.45 -2.34 -6.53
C SER A 96 -12.88 -2.85 -5.21
N TYR A 97 -11.57 -2.73 -5.06
CA TYR A 97 -10.84 -2.98 -3.83
C TYR A 97 -10.42 -1.68 -3.15
N LYS A 98 -10.98 -0.54 -3.56
CA LYS A 98 -10.77 0.74 -2.90
C LYS A 98 -11.09 0.60 -1.41
N PRO A 99 -10.16 0.95 -0.49
CA PRO A 99 -10.46 0.92 0.93
C PRO A 99 -11.59 1.88 1.26
N LYS A 100 -12.46 1.48 2.19
CA LYS A 100 -13.52 2.36 2.69
C LYS A 100 -12.90 3.46 3.54
N ASP A 101 -13.41 4.69 3.41
CA ASP A 101 -12.95 5.85 4.19
C ASP A 101 -12.97 5.58 5.70
N LYS A 102 -14.03 4.91 6.19
CA LYS A 102 -14.14 4.54 7.61
C LYS A 102 -13.03 3.57 8.05
N ALA A 103 -12.62 2.64 7.19
CA ALA A 103 -11.53 1.73 7.52
C ALA A 103 -10.19 2.47 7.59
N LEU A 104 -9.92 3.37 6.63
CA LEU A 104 -8.73 4.21 6.66
C LEU A 104 -8.70 5.15 7.88
N GLN A 105 -9.86 5.69 8.28
CA GLN A 105 -9.95 6.52 9.47
C GLN A 105 -9.63 5.73 10.75
N LEU A 106 -10.11 4.49 10.87
CA LEU A 106 -9.76 3.63 12.02
C LEU A 106 -8.25 3.38 12.11
N VAL A 107 -7.58 3.17 10.98
CA VAL A 107 -6.12 3.03 10.94
C VAL A 107 -5.46 4.34 11.35
N ARG A 108 -5.86 5.48 10.76
CA ARG A 108 -5.34 6.80 11.13
C ARG A 108 -5.46 7.09 12.63
N ASP A 109 -6.62 6.78 13.22
CA ASP A 109 -6.87 6.97 14.65
C ASP A 109 -5.96 6.08 15.52
N ALA A 110 -5.70 4.84 15.08
CA ALA A 110 -4.78 3.94 15.75
C ALA A 110 -3.33 4.45 15.75
N PHE A 111 -2.86 5.03 14.64
CA PHE A 111 -1.55 5.68 14.57
C PHE A 111 -1.50 6.95 15.44
N ALA A 112 -2.55 7.77 15.38
CA ALA A 112 -2.66 8.99 16.18
C ALA A 112 -2.60 8.71 17.69
N ALA A 113 -3.22 7.62 18.16
CA ALA A 113 -3.14 7.16 19.55
C ALA A 113 -1.72 6.80 20.00
N ASN A 114 -0.81 6.56 19.05
CA ASN A 114 0.61 6.28 19.29
C ASN A 114 1.52 7.48 18.98
N GLY A 115 0.93 8.68 18.82
CA GLY A 115 1.68 9.91 18.58
C GLY A 115 2.28 9.98 17.18
N ILE A 116 1.67 9.32 16.19
CA ILE A 116 2.09 9.36 14.79
C ILE A 116 0.93 9.94 13.96
N THR A 117 1.16 10.92 13.08
CA THR A 117 0.17 11.26 12.07
C THR A 117 0.30 10.30 10.90
N LEU A 118 -0.81 9.66 10.53
CA LEU A 118 -0.89 8.97 9.25
C LEU A 118 -1.55 9.87 8.21
N HIS A 119 -0.74 10.34 7.27
CA HIS A 119 -1.17 10.99 6.04
C HIS A 119 -1.34 9.90 4.99
N TYR A 120 -2.50 9.87 4.34
CA TYR A 120 -2.73 8.95 3.24
C TYR A 120 -3.45 9.65 2.10
N GLU A 121 -3.14 9.22 0.89
CA GLU A 121 -3.78 9.67 -0.33
C GLU A 121 -4.23 8.42 -1.09
N VAL A 122 -5.52 8.32 -1.38
CA VAL A 122 -6.05 7.25 -2.24
C VAL A 122 -6.11 7.79 -3.65
N ASP A 123 -5.27 7.23 -4.53
CA ASP A 123 -4.99 7.82 -5.83
C ASP A 123 -5.58 6.97 -6.95
N ASP A 124 -4.79 6.06 -7.52
CA ASP A 124 -5.09 5.48 -8.82
C ASP A 124 -5.80 4.12 -8.74
N ALA A 125 -6.62 3.89 -9.77
CA ALA A 125 -7.30 2.63 -9.99
C ALA A 125 -6.48 1.74 -10.95
N ILE A 126 -5.92 0.66 -10.41
CA ILE A 126 -5.13 -0.30 -11.16
C ILE A 126 -6.06 -1.39 -11.73
N PRO A 127 -5.89 -1.82 -12.99
CA PRO A 127 -6.60 -2.99 -13.50
C PRO A 127 -6.34 -4.22 -12.64
N ILE A 128 -7.41 -4.91 -12.25
CA ILE A 128 -7.31 -6.10 -11.40
C ILE A 128 -6.42 -7.18 -12.03
N GLN A 129 -5.51 -7.72 -11.23
CA GLN A 129 -4.54 -8.73 -11.65
C GLN A 129 -4.16 -9.61 -10.46
N PHE A 130 -3.62 -10.80 -10.73
CA PHE A 130 -2.92 -11.55 -9.69
C PHE A 130 -1.56 -10.90 -9.45
N MET A 131 -1.24 -10.65 -8.19
CA MET A 131 0.09 -10.19 -7.78
C MET A 131 0.85 -11.33 -7.14
N ALA A 132 1.98 -11.73 -7.73
CA ALA A 132 2.93 -12.60 -7.08
C ALA A 132 3.73 -11.80 -6.06
N LEU A 133 3.95 -12.40 -4.89
CA LEU A 133 4.62 -11.77 -3.76
C LEU A 133 5.33 -12.87 -2.98
N ASN A 134 6.61 -12.66 -2.71
CA ASN A 134 7.35 -13.43 -1.72
C ASN A 134 7.73 -12.50 -0.56
N CYS A 135 7.36 -12.86 0.66
CA CYS A 135 7.82 -12.15 1.86
C CYS A 135 8.99 -12.95 2.44
N PRO A 136 10.25 -12.45 2.46
CA PRO A 136 10.76 -11.09 2.23
C PRO A 136 11.55 -10.94 0.91
N ASN A 137 11.50 -9.73 0.33
CA ASN A 137 12.00 -9.27 -0.98
C ASN A 137 10.98 -9.50 -2.10
N LEU A 138 10.19 -8.45 -2.37
CA LEU A 138 9.00 -8.39 -3.22
C LEU A 138 9.23 -8.70 -4.71
N ASP A 139 10.31 -9.39 -5.08
CA ASP A 139 10.57 -9.83 -6.45
C ASP A 139 10.36 -11.32 -6.68
N ILE A 140 9.51 -11.63 -7.66
CA ILE A 140 9.51 -12.90 -8.36
C ILE A 140 9.20 -12.67 -9.85
N THR A 141 9.74 -13.55 -10.68
CA THR A 141 9.46 -13.61 -12.11
C THR A 141 7.96 -13.61 -12.39
N ALA A 142 7.46 -12.47 -12.90
CA ALA A 142 6.11 -12.36 -13.43
C ALA A 142 5.86 -13.42 -14.52
N SER A 143 4.63 -13.90 -14.61
CA SER A 143 4.16 -14.74 -15.71
C SER A 143 3.10 -14.00 -16.53
N GLU A 144 2.69 -14.56 -17.67
CA GLU A 144 1.69 -13.94 -18.56
C GLU A 144 0.40 -13.53 -17.82
N ASN A 145 0.04 -14.24 -16.75
CA ASN A 145 -1.19 -14.01 -15.97
C ASN A 145 -0.95 -13.50 -14.54
N VAL A 146 0.30 -13.23 -14.16
CA VAL A 146 0.67 -12.80 -12.80
C VAL A 146 1.72 -11.70 -12.89
N LYS A 147 1.38 -10.49 -12.44
CA LYS A 147 2.36 -9.41 -12.33
C LYS A 147 3.05 -9.50 -10.98
N ASN A 148 4.31 -9.08 -10.94
CA ASN A 148 4.96 -8.75 -9.69
C ASN A 148 4.54 -7.32 -9.23
N PHE A 149 4.67 -7.02 -7.95
CA PHE A 149 4.44 -5.70 -7.37
C PHE A 149 5.24 -4.63 -8.10
N ASP A 150 6.52 -4.88 -8.35
CA ASP A 150 7.43 -3.87 -8.91
C ASP A 150 7.15 -3.53 -10.37
N ASN A 151 6.62 -4.49 -11.13
CA ASN A 151 6.12 -4.22 -12.48
C ASN A 151 4.92 -3.27 -12.48
N THR A 152 4.14 -3.26 -11.41
CA THR A 152 3.02 -2.33 -11.25
C THR A 152 3.55 -0.99 -10.75
N LYS A 153 4.36 -1.02 -9.69
CA LYS A 153 5.00 0.16 -9.09
C LYS A 153 5.81 0.97 -10.11
N SER A 154 6.54 0.32 -11.02
CA SER A 154 7.44 1.00 -11.97
C SER A 154 6.73 1.79 -13.08
N ASP A 155 5.41 1.66 -13.24
CA ASP A 155 4.64 2.49 -14.17
C ASP A 155 4.52 3.92 -13.62
N ASP A 156 4.97 4.92 -14.38
CA ASP A 156 4.92 6.34 -14.01
C ASP A 156 3.50 6.88 -13.79
N ARG A 157 2.47 6.14 -14.24
CA ARG A 157 1.08 6.46 -13.91
C ARG A 157 0.70 6.18 -12.46
N TYR A 158 1.50 5.36 -11.77
CA TYR A 158 1.28 4.98 -10.38
C TYR A 158 2.46 5.53 -9.53
N PHE A 159 3.34 4.66 -9.03
CA PHE A 159 4.49 5.02 -8.19
C PHE A 159 5.85 4.92 -8.92
N GLY A 160 5.85 5.10 -10.25
CA GLY A 160 7.01 4.95 -11.11
C GLY A 160 8.11 5.97 -10.85
N LEU A 161 9.25 5.86 -11.55
CA LEU A 161 10.49 6.59 -11.23
C LEU A 161 10.34 8.11 -11.22
N THR A 162 9.34 8.64 -11.92
CA THR A 162 9.06 10.08 -11.98
C THR A 162 8.12 10.59 -10.89
N ASN A 163 7.52 9.70 -10.09
CA ASN A 163 6.64 10.12 -9.00
C ASN A 163 7.48 10.71 -7.85
N PRO A 164 7.32 12.02 -7.52
CA PRO A 164 8.12 12.68 -6.49
C PRO A 164 7.82 12.16 -5.08
N ARG A 165 6.67 11.49 -4.86
CA ARG A 165 6.31 10.90 -3.56
C ARG A 165 7.26 9.78 -3.13
N ARG A 166 8.03 9.19 -4.04
CA ARG A 166 9.07 8.18 -3.73
C ARG A 166 10.10 8.61 -2.71
N PHE A 167 10.29 9.90 -2.49
CA PHE A 167 11.24 10.42 -1.50
C PHE A 167 10.74 10.33 -0.06
N ALA A 168 9.42 10.30 0.16
CA ALA A 168 8.83 10.43 1.51
C ALA A 168 7.62 9.52 1.78
N TYR A 169 7.03 8.90 0.75
CA TYR A 169 5.83 8.09 0.87
C TYR A 169 6.17 6.60 0.87
N HIS A 170 5.42 5.87 1.67
CA HIS A 170 5.18 4.44 1.50
C HIS A 170 4.15 4.23 0.37
N TYR A 171 4.25 3.11 -0.34
CA TYR A 171 3.34 2.78 -1.42
C TYR A 171 2.54 1.52 -1.10
N ALA A 172 1.21 1.65 -1.14
CA ALA A 172 0.26 0.60 -0.84
C ALA A 172 -0.58 0.27 -2.07
N VAL A 173 -0.71 -1.03 -2.36
CA VAL A 173 -1.72 -1.53 -3.31
C VAL A 173 -2.81 -2.29 -2.56
N PHE A 174 -4.06 -1.90 -2.72
CA PHE A 174 -5.22 -2.65 -2.22
C PHE A 174 -5.78 -3.53 -3.34
N GLY A 175 -5.64 -4.84 -3.18
CA GLY A 175 -5.84 -5.80 -4.27
C GLY A 175 -6.77 -6.96 -3.95
N TYR A 176 -7.00 -7.77 -4.98
CA TYR A 176 -7.85 -8.95 -4.90
C TYR A 176 -7.28 -10.03 -3.98
N ARG A 177 -6.22 -10.72 -4.43
CA ARG A 177 -5.50 -11.74 -3.66
C ARG A 177 -4.08 -11.91 -4.17
N GLN A 178 -3.21 -12.39 -3.30
CA GLN A 178 -1.86 -12.80 -3.67
C GLN A 178 -1.90 -14.10 -4.49
N ALA A 179 -1.01 -14.22 -5.47
CA ALA A 179 -0.91 -15.42 -6.31
C ALA A 179 -0.33 -16.61 -5.53
N GLU A 180 0.66 -16.35 -4.66
CA GLU A 180 1.44 -17.40 -3.98
C GLU A 180 0.87 -17.76 -2.61
N ASN A 181 0.46 -16.75 -1.83
CA ASN A 181 -0.17 -16.95 -0.53
C ASN A 181 -1.60 -16.43 -0.53
N THR A 182 -2.48 -17.19 -1.21
CA THR A 182 -3.88 -16.83 -1.36
C THR A 182 -4.64 -16.65 -0.05
N LEU A 183 -4.15 -17.16 1.09
CA LEU A 183 -4.81 -17.01 2.40
C LEU A 183 -4.27 -15.84 3.23
N SER A 184 -3.30 -15.08 2.71
CA SER A 184 -2.78 -13.89 3.37
C SER A 184 -3.64 -12.65 3.12
N SER A 185 -3.70 -11.76 4.11
CA SER A 185 -4.34 -10.44 4.00
C SER A 185 -3.45 -9.38 3.36
N GLY A 186 -2.21 -9.72 3.00
CA GLY A 186 -1.23 -8.72 2.60
C GLY A 186 0.18 -9.05 3.04
N CYS A 187 1.09 -8.15 2.69
CA CYS A 187 2.47 -8.17 3.16
C CYS A 187 3.06 -6.76 3.04
N GLY A 188 4.04 -6.48 3.90
CA GLY A 188 4.89 -5.31 3.79
C GLY A 188 6.34 -5.75 3.62
N GLU A 189 7.08 -5.01 2.82
CA GLU A 189 8.52 -5.18 2.65
C GLU A 189 9.28 -4.84 3.95
N THR A 190 10.32 -5.61 4.27
CA THR A 190 11.17 -5.33 5.43
C THR A 190 12.65 -5.64 5.14
N PRO A 191 13.57 -4.65 5.23
CA PRO A 191 13.29 -3.20 5.25
C PRO A 191 12.66 -2.76 3.92
N GLY A 192 11.89 -1.67 3.90
CA GLY A 192 11.26 -1.20 2.67
C GLY A 192 10.11 -0.22 2.88
N ASN A 193 9.51 0.23 1.78
CA ASN A 193 8.38 1.17 1.78
C ASN A 193 7.11 0.64 1.11
N ASP A 194 7.15 -0.60 0.64
CA ASP A 194 6.04 -1.20 -0.07
C ASP A 194 5.19 -2.08 0.79
N LEU A 195 3.89 -2.02 0.53
CA LEU A 195 2.96 -2.99 1.03
C LEU A 195 1.81 -3.25 0.07
N ILE A 196 1.20 -4.41 0.26
CA ILE A 196 -0.04 -4.77 -0.38
C ILE A 196 -1.02 -5.26 0.68
N VAL A 197 -2.27 -4.86 0.54
CA VAL A 197 -3.40 -5.33 1.34
C VAL A 197 -4.37 -6.06 0.42
N THR A 198 -4.75 -7.29 0.78
CA THR A 198 -5.69 -8.09 -0.01
C THR A 198 -6.74 -8.74 0.86
N LEU A 199 -7.85 -9.16 0.23
CA LEU A 199 -8.92 -9.88 0.93
C LEU A 199 -8.71 -11.41 0.97
N GLY A 200 -7.57 -11.88 0.46
CA GLY A 200 -7.27 -13.31 0.35
C GLY A 200 -8.36 -14.10 -0.41
N ALA A 201 -8.26 -15.42 -0.36
CA ALA A 201 -9.24 -16.38 -0.84
C ALA A 201 -10.05 -16.95 0.33
N TRP A 202 -10.30 -16.13 1.36
CA TRP A 202 -11.02 -16.58 2.55
C TRP A 202 -12.46 -16.94 2.19
N ASN A 203 -12.74 -18.24 2.23
CA ASN A 203 -14.08 -18.79 2.10
C ASN A 203 -14.84 -18.82 3.44
N THR A 204 -14.17 -18.44 4.54
CA THR A 204 -14.70 -18.47 5.90
C THR A 204 -14.26 -17.20 6.64
N GLN A 205 -15.23 -16.35 7.00
CA GLN A 205 -14.98 -15.20 7.88
C GLN A 205 -15.25 -15.60 9.34
N CYS A 206 -14.23 -15.58 10.18
CA CYS A 206 -14.36 -15.86 11.61
C CYS A 206 -14.68 -14.56 12.37
N PHE A 207 -15.97 -14.29 12.58
CA PHE A 207 -16.39 -13.21 13.47
C PHE A 207 -16.34 -13.67 14.92
N LYS A 208 -15.65 -12.91 15.78
CA LYS A 208 -15.90 -13.01 17.22
C LYS A 208 -17.28 -12.38 17.48
N PRO A 209 -18.21 -13.10 18.14
CA PRO A 209 -19.45 -12.49 18.56
C PRO A 209 -19.17 -11.26 19.43
N GLY A 210 -19.96 -10.20 19.27
CA GLY A 210 -19.84 -9.02 20.12
C GLY A 210 -20.09 -9.36 21.60
N PRO A 211 -19.97 -8.39 22.53
CA PRO A 211 -20.24 -8.61 23.96
C PRO A 211 -21.61 -9.22 24.27
N ASN A 212 -22.56 -9.15 23.34
CA ASN A 212 -23.90 -9.75 23.40
C ASN A 212 -23.96 -11.21 22.91
N GLY A 213 -22.84 -11.83 22.55
CA GLY A 213 -22.78 -13.20 22.04
C GLY A 213 -23.37 -13.40 20.65
N LYS A 214 -23.66 -12.33 19.90
CA LYS A 214 -24.18 -12.39 18.54
C LYS A 214 -23.13 -11.94 17.53
N ILE A 215 -23.07 -12.66 16.41
CA ILE A 215 -22.40 -12.16 15.20
C ILE A 215 -23.27 -11.00 14.70
N ASP A 216 -22.66 -9.87 14.38
CA ASP A 216 -23.38 -8.78 13.72
C ASP A 216 -23.67 -9.18 12.27
N THR A 217 -24.74 -9.95 12.09
CA THR A 217 -25.22 -10.42 10.79
C THR A 217 -26.16 -9.41 10.13
N THR A 218 -26.26 -8.20 10.69
CA THR A 218 -27.09 -7.14 10.13
C THR A 218 -26.14 -6.15 9.46
N PRO A 219 -25.76 -6.40 8.19
CA PRO A 219 -24.96 -5.43 7.46
C PRO A 219 -25.70 -4.10 7.50
N THR A 220 -25.05 -3.08 8.07
CA THR A 220 -25.42 -1.70 7.77
C THR A 220 -25.21 -1.48 6.26
N SER A 221 -25.79 -0.44 5.67
CA SER A 221 -25.81 -0.16 4.21
C SER A 221 -24.46 -0.26 3.49
N ASP A 222 -23.38 -0.37 4.24
CA ASP A 222 -22.00 -0.25 3.79
C ASP A 222 -21.30 -1.62 3.75
N ASP A 223 -21.92 -2.72 4.21
CA ASP A 223 -21.32 -4.05 4.20
C ASP A 223 -21.79 -4.90 3.02
N PHE A 224 -20.84 -5.55 2.35
CA PHE A 224 -21.13 -6.46 1.25
C PHE A 224 -21.87 -7.69 1.79
N LEU A 225 -23.10 -7.90 1.34
CA LEU A 225 -23.81 -9.16 1.55
C LEU A 225 -22.95 -10.29 0.96
N ILE A 226 -22.70 -11.34 1.75
CA ILE A 226 -22.15 -12.60 1.24
C ILE A 226 -23.27 -13.25 0.40
N GLN A 227 -23.41 -12.81 -0.85
CA GLN A 227 -24.22 -13.47 -1.86
C GLN A 227 -23.43 -13.78 -3.14
N ASP A 228 -22.09 -13.86 -3.05
CA ASP A 228 -21.33 -14.58 -4.06
C ASP A 228 -21.65 -16.07 -3.89
N LYS A 229 -22.57 -16.51 -4.76
CA LYS A 229 -22.98 -17.91 -4.89
C LYS A 229 -21.73 -18.77 -5.05
N VAL A 230 -21.39 -19.50 -3.98
CA VAL A 230 -20.58 -20.70 -4.12
C VAL A 230 -21.42 -21.67 -4.95
N SER A 231 -21.06 -21.86 -6.22
CA SER A 231 -21.62 -22.94 -7.03
C SER A 231 -21.44 -24.26 -6.26
N PRO A 232 -22.51 -25.03 -5.97
CA PRO A 232 -22.37 -26.28 -5.26
C PRO A 232 -21.75 -27.33 -6.18
N GLY A 233 -20.49 -27.68 -5.90
CA GLY A 233 -19.71 -28.68 -6.62
C GLY A 233 -18.28 -28.17 -6.70
N ILE A 234 -17.34 -28.62 -5.88
CA ILE A 234 -16.73 -29.94 -5.95
C ILE A 234 -16.11 -30.22 -4.57
N TYR A 235 -16.78 -30.97 -3.70
CA TYR A 235 -16.12 -31.76 -2.63
C TYR A 235 -17.04 -32.93 -2.29
N ALA A 236 -17.19 -33.84 -3.25
CA ALA A 236 -17.65 -35.19 -2.97
C ALA A 236 -16.40 -36.07 -2.83
N GLY A 237 -16.19 -36.62 -1.63
CA GLY A 237 -15.32 -37.78 -1.44
C GLY A 237 -14.13 -37.56 -0.52
N GLY A 238 -14.36 -37.69 0.78
CA GLY A 238 -13.31 -37.84 1.78
C GLY A 238 -13.90 -37.97 3.17
N LYS A 239 -14.47 -39.13 3.49
CA LYS A 239 -14.88 -39.46 4.86
C LYS A 239 -13.64 -39.61 5.74
N ILE A 240 -13.79 -39.13 6.97
CA ILE A 240 -12.99 -39.35 8.19
C ILE A 240 -12.34 -40.72 8.26
#